data_AF-A0A166QTB7-F1
#
_entry.id   AF-A0A166QTB7-F1
#
_cell.length_a   1.000
_cell.length_b   1.000
_cell.length_c   1.000
_cell.angle_alpha   90.00
_cell.angle_beta   90.00
_cell.angle_gamma   90.00
#
_symmetry.space_group_name_H-M   'P 1'
#
loop_
_entity.id
_entity.type
_entity.pdbx_description
1 polymer ?
#
loop_
_entity_poly.entity_id
_entity_poly.type
_entity_poly.pdbx_seq_one_letter_code
_entity_poly.pdbx_strand_id
1 'polypeptide(L)'
;MSLVEDARQWLEDEKPTSLEIQQSIDNFCHLMAQPGAIERREELNKVIDLLMGSLQGQKIEVVRPEEPVIRGIDASPLIPEATLGTPPISGDERRRRFEELKASGVDRPF
;
A
#
# COMPACT_ATOMS: atom_id res chain seq x y z
N MET A 1 21.58 10.36 -16.67
CA MET A 1 20.88 11.56 -16.19
C MET A 1 20.34 11.21 -14.81
N SER A 2 20.54 12.08 -13.83
CA SER A 2 20.04 11.86 -12.47
C SER A 2 18.55 12.23 -12.38
N LEU A 3 17.79 11.53 -11.54
CA LEU A 3 16.37 11.80 -11.30
C LEU A 3 16.11 13.26 -10.90
N VAL A 4 17.09 13.88 -10.22
CA VAL A 4 17.04 15.28 -9.78
C VAL A 4 17.23 16.25 -10.95
N GLU A 5 18.07 15.90 -11.92
CA GLU A 5 18.27 16.70 -13.13
C GLU A 5 17.00 16.67 -13.99
N ASP A 6 16.40 15.48 -14.14
CA ASP A 6 15.15 15.32 -14.88
C ASP A 6 14.01 16.12 -14.24
N ALA A 7 13.89 16.10 -12.89
CA ALA A 7 12.89 16.88 -12.18
C ALA A 7 13.10 18.40 -12.32
N ARG A 8 14.36 18.88 -12.34
CA ARG A 8 14.65 20.29 -12.60
C ARG A 8 14.26 20.69 -14.01
N GLN A 9 14.65 19.88 -15.00
CA GLN A 9 14.34 20.13 -16.40
C GLN A 9 12.83 20.20 -16.61
N TRP A 10 12.07 19.27 -16.01
CA TRP A 10 10.62 19.26 -16.06
C TRP A 10 9.97 20.53 -15.48
N LEU A 11 10.46 21.00 -14.32
CA LEU A 11 9.99 22.26 -13.73
C LEU A 11 10.25 23.49 -14.62
N GLU A 12 11.38 23.51 -15.34
CA GLU A 12 11.78 24.62 -16.21
C GLU A 12 11.06 24.60 -17.56
N ASP A 13 10.96 23.44 -18.19
CA ASP A 13 10.45 23.27 -19.56
C ASP A 13 8.92 23.19 -19.61
N GLU A 14 8.31 22.38 -18.73
CA GLU A 14 6.87 22.09 -18.79
C GLU A 14 6.05 23.01 -17.89
N LYS A 15 6.68 23.63 -16.88
CA LYS A 15 6.02 24.51 -15.88
C LYS A 15 4.73 23.89 -15.32
N PRO A 16 4.85 22.71 -14.69
CA PRO A 16 3.70 21.95 -14.22
C PRO A 16 2.87 22.73 -13.20
N THR A 17 1.58 22.42 -13.17
CA THR A 17 0.65 22.96 -12.20
C THR A 17 0.96 22.46 -10.79
N SER A 18 0.45 23.17 -9.79
CA SER A 18 0.60 22.79 -8.39
C SER A 18 0.08 21.39 -8.09
N LEU A 19 -1.02 20.99 -8.74
CA LEU A 19 -1.63 19.67 -8.63
C LEU A 19 -0.72 18.58 -9.20
N GLU A 20 -0.11 18.80 -10.37
CA GLU A 20 0.81 17.85 -10.99
C GLU A 20 2.09 17.66 -10.17
N ILE A 21 2.58 18.74 -9.56
CA ILE A 21 3.72 18.69 -8.63
C ILE A 21 3.34 17.88 -7.38
N GLN A 22 2.16 18.12 -6.80
CA GLN A 22 1.66 17.36 -5.63
C GLN A 22 1.52 15.86 -5.95
N GLN A 23 0.90 15.51 -7.07
CA GLN A 23 0.76 14.13 -7.51
C GLN A 23 2.12 13.46 -7.73
N SER A 24 3.07 14.20 -8.29
CA SER A 24 4.44 13.71 -8.46
C SER A 24 5.13 13.45 -7.12
N ILE A 25 4.99 14.36 -6.14
CA ILE A 25 5.49 14.15 -4.77
C ILE A 25 4.87 12.90 -4.15
N ASP A 26 3.55 12.71 -4.25
CA ASP A 26 2.86 11.54 -3.71
C ASP A 26 3.39 10.24 -4.34
N ASN A 27 3.60 10.23 -5.66
CA ASN A 27 4.19 9.11 -6.38
C ASN A 27 5.60 8.79 -5.89
N PHE A 28 6.45 9.79 -5.67
CA PHE A 28 7.81 9.58 -5.13
C PHE A 28 7.79 9.09 -3.69
N CYS A 29 6.87 9.56 -2.85
CA CYS A 29 6.65 9.04 -1.50
C CYS A 29 6.25 7.56 -1.52
N HIS A 30 5.35 7.17 -2.42
CA HIS A 30 4.97 5.77 -2.60
C HIS A 30 6.14 4.90 -3.06
N LEU A 31 6.95 5.38 -4.02
CA LEU A 31 8.17 4.69 -4.45
C LEU A 31 9.16 4.50 -3.29
N MET A 32 9.29 5.51 -2.42
CA MET A 32 10.17 5.44 -1.27
C MET A 32 9.71 4.45 -0.19
N ALA A 33 8.41 4.16 -0.11
CA ALA A 33 7.83 3.19 0.81
C ALA A 33 8.00 1.73 0.34
N GLN A 34 8.44 1.49 -0.91
CA GLN A 34 8.60 0.14 -1.43
C GLN A 34 9.84 -0.57 -0.86
N PRO A 35 9.74 -1.89 -0.59
CA PRO A 35 10.89 -2.70 -0.21
C PRO A 35 11.88 -2.80 -1.38
N GLY A 36 12.95 -2.01 -1.32
CA GLY A 36 13.93 -1.86 -2.41
C GLY A 36 14.35 -0.41 -2.67
N ALA A 37 13.67 0.56 -2.07
CA ALA A 37 13.97 1.97 -2.23
C ALA A 37 15.25 2.44 -1.50
N ILE A 38 15.89 1.59 -0.68
CA ILE A 38 17.03 1.97 0.18
C ILE A 38 18.16 2.61 -0.63
N GLU A 39 18.51 2.02 -1.78
CA GLU A 39 19.62 2.48 -2.63
C GLU A 39 19.29 3.80 -3.36
N ARG A 40 18.01 4.09 -3.56
CA ARG A 40 17.52 5.30 -4.26
C ARG A 40 16.93 6.33 -3.32
N ARG A 41 16.97 6.10 -2.01
CA ARG A 41 16.28 6.91 -1.00
C ARG A 41 16.80 8.33 -0.95
N GLU A 42 18.11 8.50 -1.02
CA GLU A 42 18.74 9.82 -1.01
C GLU A 42 18.38 10.63 -2.26
N GLU A 43 18.32 9.98 -3.43
CA GLU A 43 17.95 10.63 -4.67
C GLU A 43 16.47 11.02 -4.70
N LEU A 44 15.58 10.11 -4.24
CA LEU A 44 14.15 10.37 -4.09
C LEU A 44 13.87 11.52 -3.11
N ASN A 45 14.57 11.56 -1.97
CA ASN A 45 14.45 12.67 -1.01
C ASN A 45 14.83 14.01 -1.65
N LYS A 46 15.94 14.06 -2.40
CA LYS A 46 16.37 15.28 -3.09
C LYS A 46 15.35 15.77 -4.13
N VAL A 47 14.70 14.84 -4.85
CA VAL A 47 13.63 15.19 -5.80
C VAL A 47 12.41 15.74 -5.07
N ILE A 48 11.97 15.07 -3.99
CA ILE A 48 10.82 15.53 -3.20
C ILE A 48 11.08 16.91 -2.61
N ASP A 49 12.27 17.15 -2.04
CA ASP A 49 12.66 18.46 -1.50
C ASP A 49 12.66 19.56 -2.57
N LEU A 50 13.14 19.25 -3.78
CA LEU A 50 13.11 20.16 -4.92
C LEU A 50 11.67 20.54 -5.29
N LEU A 51 10.80 19.54 -5.44
CA LEU A 51 9.40 19.74 -5.82
C LEU A 51 8.63 20.50 -4.73
N MET A 52 8.81 20.15 -3.45
CA MET A 52 8.23 20.89 -2.33
C MET A 52 8.73 22.34 -2.28
N GLY A 53 10.02 22.57 -2.55
CA GLY A 53 10.60 23.92 -2.64
C GLY A 53 9.95 24.77 -3.73
N SER A 54 9.60 24.17 -4.87
CA SER A 54 8.89 24.87 -5.95
C SER A 54 7.45 25.30 -5.59
N LEU A 55 6.84 24.62 -4.60
CA LEU A 55 5.52 24.96 -4.07
C LEU A 55 5.56 26.05 -2.98
N GLN A 56 6.73 26.32 -2.38
CA GLN A 56 6.88 27.34 -1.33
C GLN A 56 6.68 28.75 -1.92
N GLY A 57 5.46 29.27 -1.79
CA GLY A 57 5.03 30.54 -2.38
C GLY A 57 3.57 30.51 -2.83
N GLN A 58 3.02 29.30 -3.04
CA GLN A 58 1.59 29.12 -3.24
C GLN A 58 0.91 29.01 -1.87
N LYS A 59 -0.15 29.80 -1.65
CA LYS A 59 -1.03 29.62 -0.49
C LYS A 59 -1.63 28.22 -0.59
N ILE A 60 -1.06 27.27 0.14
CA ILE A 60 -1.69 25.98 0.38
C ILE A 60 -2.86 26.29 1.30
N GLU A 61 -4.06 26.37 0.72
CA GLU A 61 -5.29 26.45 1.49
C GLU A 61 -5.40 25.14 2.26
N VAL A 62 -5.17 25.20 3.59
CA VAL A 62 -5.28 24.05 4.47
C VAL A 62 -6.76 23.70 4.56
N VAL A 63 -7.24 22.89 3.62
CA VAL A 63 -8.56 22.28 3.70
C VAL A 63 -8.48 21.28 4.84
N ARG A 64 -9.16 21.59 5.95
CA ARG A 64 -9.34 20.63 7.04
C ARG A 64 -10.05 19.42 6.44
N PRO A 65 -9.47 18.20 6.48
CA PRO A 65 -10.20 17.02 6.05
C PRO A 65 -11.48 16.94 6.87
N GLU A 66 -12.61 16.75 6.20
CA GLU A 66 -13.87 16.47 6.90
C GLU A 66 -13.62 15.30 7.85
N GLU A 67 -14.13 15.41 9.08
CA GLU A 67 -13.96 14.36 10.09
C GLU A 67 -14.32 13.02 9.44
N PRO A 68 -13.43 12.01 9.51
CA PRO A 68 -13.72 10.73 8.89
C PRO A 68 -15.04 10.25 9.47
N VAL A 69 -16.03 10.03 8.61
CA VAL A 69 -17.25 9.33 9.00
C VAL A 69 -16.78 8.00 9.53
N ILE A 70 -16.80 7.83 10.86
CA ILE A 70 -16.46 6.59 11.54
C ILE A 70 -17.52 5.60 11.11
N ARG A 71 -17.32 4.97 9.94
CA ARG A 71 -18.00 3.74 9.59
C ARG A 71 -17.38 2.72 10.53
N GLY A 72 -18.10 2.46 11.62
CA GLY A 72 -17.68 1.53 12.65
C GLY A 72 -17.15 0.25 12.02
N ILE A 73 -16.05 -0.26 12.57
CA ILE A 73 -15.55 -1.58 12.19
C ILE A 73 -16.71 -2.55 12.38
N ASP A 74 -17.11 -3.23 11.30
CA ASP A 74 -18.07 -4.31 11.38
C ASP A 74 -17.44 -5.43 12.20
N ALA A 75 -17.76 -5.42 13.50
CA ALA A 75 -17.34 -6.43 14.47
C ALA A 75 -18.29 -7.63 14.47
N SER A 76 -19.17 -7.74 13.48
CA SER A 76 -20.02 -8.92 13.32
C SER A 76 -19.13 -10.15 13.17
N PRO A 77 -19.44 -11.25 13.87
CA PRO A 77 -18.66 -12.47 13.75
C PRO A 77 -18.62 -12.91 12.28
N LEU A 78 -17.41 -13.10 11.76
CA LEU A 78 -17.13 -13.54 10.37
C LEU A 78 -17.80 -14.89 10.02
N ILE A 79 -18.33 -15.58 11.03
CA ILE A 79 -18.94 -16.89 10.95
C ILE A 79 -20.33 -16.78 11.59
N PRO A 80 -21.42 -16.98 10.82
CA PRO A 80 -22.74 -17.12 11.40
C PRO A 80 -22.72 -18.24 12.44
N GLU A 81 -23.26 -17.97 13.63
CA GLU A 81 -23.36 -18.93 14.75
C GLU A 81 -24.01 -20.27 14.33
N ALA A 82 -24.72 -20.29 13.19
CA ALA A 82 -25.28 -21.48 12.55
C ALA A 82 -24.25 -22.59 12.21
N THR A 83 -22.94 -22.31 12.17
CA THR A 83 -21.90 -23.34 11.93
C THR A 83 -21.28 -23.92 13.21
N LEU A 84 -21.70 -23.48 14.40
CA LEU A 84 -21.32 -24.11 15.68
C LEU A 84 -21.93 -25.51 15.86
N GLY A 85 -22.77 -25.97 14.91
CA GLY A 85 -23.43 -27.28 14.94
C GLY A 85 -22.57 -28.46 14.50
N THR A 86 -21.38 -28.26 13.93
CA THR A 86 -20.47 -29.38 13.65
C THR A 86 -19.66 -29.69 14.90
N PRO A 87 -19.89 -30.82 15.59
CA PRO A 87 -19.07 -31.22 16.71
C PRO A 87 -17.61 -31.37 16.25
N PRO A 88 -16.64 -31.05 17.11
CA PRO A 88 -15.23 -31.21 16.77
C PRO A 88 -14.97 -32.66 16.35
N ILE A 89 -14.39 -32.85 15.16
CA ILE A 89 -13.96 -34.17 14.68
C ILE A 89 -13.04 -34.82 15.72
N SER A 90 -13.33 -36.08 16.04
CA SER A 90 -12.54 -36.87 16.98
C SER A 90 -11.09 -37.03 16.50
N GLY A 91 -10.18 -37.32 17.42
CA GLY A 91 -8.76 -37.50 17.11
C GLY A 91 -8.50 -38.61 16.08
N ASP A 92 -9.31 -39.66 16.10
CA ASP A 92 -9.18 -40.80 15.18
C ASP A 92 -9.70 -40.48 13.78
N GLU A 93 -10.82 -39.78 13.68
CA GLU A 93 -11.37 -39.30 12.41
C GLU A 93 -10.42 -38.30 11.74
N ARG A 94 -9.76 -37.44 12.52
CA ARG A 94 -8.73 -36.53 12.02
C ARG A 94 -7.52 -37.27 11.45
N ARG A 95 -7.06 -38.33 12.14
CA ARG A 95 -5.95 -39.16 11.69
C ARG A 95 -6.28 -39.89 10.39
N ARG A 96 -7.50 -40.44 10.28
CA ARG A 96 -7.99 -41.09 9.08
C ARG A 96 -8.02 -40.14 7.88
N ARG A 97 -8.61 -38.95 8.02
CA ARG A 97 -8.67 -37.94 6.94
C ARG A 97 -7.29 -37.47 6.48
N PHE A 98 -6.34 -37.37 7.42
CA PHE A 98 -4.97 -36.99 7.09
C PHE A 98 -4.25 -38.05 6.27
N GLU A 99 -4.41 -39.34 6.61
CA GLU A 99 -3.86 -40.43 5.81
C GLU A 99 -4.55 -40.57 4.45
N GLU A 100 -5.87 -40.33 4.37
CA GLU A 100 -6.60 -40.24 3.09
C GLU A 100 -6.07 -39.08 2.22
N LEU A 101 -5.75 -37.92 2.81
CA LEU A 101 -5.18 -36.77 2.09
C LEU A 101 -3.73 -36.99 1.63
N LYS A 102 -2.94 -37.76 2.39
CA LYS A 102 -1.62 -38.22 1.93
C LYS A 102 -1.75 -39.17 0.75
N ALA A 103 -2.71 -40.10 0.82
CA ALA A 103 -2.94 -41.10 -0.22
C ALA A 103 -3.55 -40.48 -1.49
N SER A 104 -4.33 -39.41 -1.37
CA SER A 104 -4.96 -38.73 -2.51
C SER A 104 -4.01 -37.90 -3.35
N GLY A 105 -2.71 -37.84 -2.99
CA GLY A 105 -1.64 -37.36 -3.86
C GLY A 105 -1.98 -36.02 -4.49
N VAL A 106 -2.42 -35.04 -3.69
CA VAL A 106 -2.58 -33.66 -4.18
C VAL A 106 -1.17 -33.10 -4.40
N ASP A 107 -0.60 -33.48 -5.54
CA ASP A 107 0.56 -32.89 -6.14
C ASP A 107 0.19 -31.44 -6.39
N ARG A 108 0.56 -30.56 -5.46
CA ARG A 108 0.41 -29.12 -5.65
C ARG A 108 1.59 -28.70 -6.53
N PRO A 109 1.36 -28.29 -7.79
CA PRO A 109 2.44 -27.74 -8.59
C PRO A 109 2.87 -26.42 -7.91
N PHE A 110 4.09 -26.39 -7.39
CA PHE A 110 4.83 -25.15 -7.19
C PHE A 110 5.60 -24.84 -8.45
#